data_AF-A0A5C8FQE4-F1
#
_entry.id   AF-A0A5C8FQE4-F1
#
_cell.length_a   1.000
_cell.length_b   1.000
_cell.length_c   1.000
_cell.angle_alpha   90.00
_cell.angle_beta   90.00
_cell.angle_gamma   90.00
#
_symmetry.space_group_name_H-M   'P 1'
#
loop_
_entity.id
_entity.type
_entity.pdbx_description
1 polymer ?
#
loop_
_entity_poly.entity_id
_entity_poly.type
_entity_poly.pdbx_seq_one_letter_code
_entity_poly.pdbx_strand_id
1 'polypeptide(L)'
;MMAKRHKVFVSYHHENDQYYRDLFESTMVDKFDIMVSKSVNPDEVDDNLNTERIRQIIRDDYLKDSTVTVVLIGAETWKRKYVDWEIAASIRDTKNNPRSGLLGIFLPTYHLSSEKNFNPHTIPPRLYYNWKNENQRFAQLYKWSLEPSEVIKWIDRAFNDRNKIIPDNSYPSFTKNRRGERWEYN
;
A
#
# COMPACT_ATOMS: atom_id res chain seq x y z
N MET A 1 16.06 -16.52 -17.46
CA MET A 1 16.39 -15.38 -16.58
C MET A 1 15.47 -15.48 -15.37
N MET A 2 16.01 -15.58 -14.15
CA MET A 2 15.18 -15.42 -12.95
C MET A 2 14.75 -13.95 -12.86
N ALA A 3 13.45 -13.69 -12.69
CA ALA A 3 12.95 -12.34 -12.48
C ALA A 3 13.57 -11.74 -11.20
N LYS A 4 13.91 -10.45 -11.22
CA LYS A 4 14.48 -9.77 -10.05
C LYS A 4 13.41 -9.68 -8.97
N ARG A 5 13.66 -10.30 -7.81
CA ARG A 5 12.74 -10.25 -6.67
C ARG A 5 12.84 -8.91 -5.95
N HIS A 6 11.68 -8.34 -5.63
CA HIS A 6 11.57 -7.14 -4.80
C HIS A 6 11.09 -7.52 -3.41
N LYS A 7 11.48 -6.71 -2.43
CA LYS A 7 10.97 -6.80 -1.06
C LYS A 7 9.69 -5.98 -0.99
N VAL A 8 8.57 -6.66 -0.87
CA VAL A 8 7.23 -6.08 -0.95
C VAL A 8 6.63 -6.00 0.44
N PHE A 9 6.27 -4.79 0.87
CA PHE A 9 5.41 -4.61 2.03
C PHE A 9 3.95 -4.58 1.59
N VAL A 10 3.08 -5.38 2.23
CA VAL A 10 1.65 -5.47 1.91
C VAL A 10 0.83 -4.78 2.99
N SER A 11 0.20 -3.66 2.64
CA SER A 11 -0.71 -2.86 3.46
C SER A 11 -2.16 -3.16 3.08
N TYR A 12 -3.03 -3.42 4.06
CA TYR A 12 -4.42 -3.84 3.82
C TYR A 12 -5.31 -3.62 5.05
N HIS A 13 -6.61 -3.91 4.94
CA HIS A 13 -7.52 -3.92 6.08
C HIS A 13 -7.51 -5.30 6.77
N HIS A 14 -6.76 -5.45 7.86
CA HIS A 14 -6.63 -6.72 8.59
C HIS A 14 -7.95 -7.47 8.83
N GLU A 15 -8.97 -6.79 9.37
CA GLU A 15 -10.22 -7.47 9.76
C GLU A 15 -11.09 -7.92 8.57
N ASN A 16 -10.94 -7.29 7.38
CA ASN A 16 -11.88 -7.48 6.26
C ASN A 16 -11.22 -8.15 5.05
N ASP A 17 -9.91 -7.95 4.87
CA ASP A 17 -9.19 -8.30 3.66
C ASP A 17 -8.08 -9.35 3.92
N GLN A 18 -8.02 -9.94 5.12
CA GLN A 18 -7.05 -10.99 5.49
C GLN A 18 -6.99 -12.12 4.47
N TYR A 19 -8.15 -12.64 4.07
CA TYR A 19 -8.25 -13.71 3.07
C TYR A 19 -7.53 -13.35 1.77
N TYR A 20 -7.70 -12.12 1.27
CA TYR A 20 -7.06 -11.69 0.03
C TYR A 20 -5.57 -11.44 0.19
N ARG A 21 -5.13 -10.95 1.35
CA ARG A 21 -3.70 -10.86 1.67
C ARG A 21 -3.06 -12.24 1.66
N ASP A 22 -3.66 -13.21 2.33
CA ASP A 22 -3.12 -14.57 2.43
C ASP A 22 -3.08 -15.24 1.06
N LEU A 23 -4.13 -15.06 0.24
CA LEU A 23 -4.18 -15.55 -1.13
C LEU A 23 -3.13 -14.89 -2.04
N PHE A 24 -2.91 -13.58 -1.89
CA PHE A 24 -1.86 -12.86 -2.63
C PHE A 24 -0.48 -13.41 -2.27
N GLU A 25 -0.20 -13.58 -0.98
CA GLU A 25 1.08 -14.06 -0.47
C GLU A 25 1.35 -15.51 -0.88
N SER A 26 0.38 -16.41 -0.67
CA SER A 26 0.53 -17.83 -1.04
C SER A 26 0.76 -18.00 -2.54
N THR A 27 0.19 -17.12 -3.35
CA THR A 27 0.38 -17.17 -4.80
C THR A 27 1.74 -16.60 -5.19
N MET A 28 2.05 -15.37 -4.79
CA MET A 28 3.21 -14.65 -5.30
C MET A 28 4.52 -15.05 -4.61
N VAL A 29 4.46 -15.54 -3.37
CA VAL A 29 5.63 -16.01 -2.61
C VAL A 29 5.72 -17.52 -2.70
N ASP A 30 4.75 -18.26 -2.15
CA ASP A 30 4.92 -19.71 -1.98
C ASP A 30 4.86 -20.48 -3.30
N LYS A 31 3.96 -20.08 -4.20
CA LYS A 31 3.75 -20.78 -5.48
C LYS A 31 4.69 -20.31 -6.58
N PHE A 32 4.88 -19.00 -6.73
CA PHE A 32 5.63 -18.43 -7.85
C PHE A 32 6.98 -17.81 -7.47
N ASP A 33 7.23 -17.56 -6.18
CA ASP A 33 8.49 -17.05 -5.63
C ASP A 33 9.01 -15.80 -6.40
N ILE A 34 8.12 -14.81 -6.59
CA ILE A 34 8.37 -13.58 -7.36
C ILE A 34 8.69 -12.37 -6.49
N MET A 35 8.41 -12.43 -5.19
CA MET A 35 8.64 -11.36 -4.23
C MET A 35 8.93 -11.88 -2.82
N VAL A 36 9.48 -11.04 -1.96
CA VAL A 36 9.62 -11.30 -0.52
C VAL A 36 8.58 -10.45 0.21
N SER A 37 7.59 -11.08 0.86
CA SER A 37 6.51 -10.37 1.54
C SER A 37 6.89 -9.90 2.96
N LYS A 38 6.35 -8.74 3.35
CA LYS A 38 6.37 -8.19 4.71
C LYS A 38 5.00 -7.59 5.02
N SER A 39 4.54 -7.75 6.25
CA SER A 39 3.34 -7.09 6.76
C SER A 39 3.49 -6.84 8.25
N VAL A 40 2.81 -5.81 8.76
CA VAL A 40 2.61 -5.62 10.21
C VAL A 40 1.39 -6.44 10.60
N ASN A 41 1.43 -7.19 11.69
CA ASN A 41 0.19 -7.68 12.30
C ASN A 41 -0.29 -6.69 13.38
N PRO A 42 -1.61 -6.46 13.54
CA PRO A 42 -2.13 -5.52 14.53
C PRO A 42 -1.64 -5.81 15.95
N ASP A 43 -1.46 -7.09 16.28
CA ASP A 43 -1.01 -7.54 17.61
C ASP A 43 0.49 -7.32 17.85
N GLU A 44 1.27 -6.97 16.82
CA GLU A 44 2.72 -6.75 16.94
C GLU A 44 3.09 -5.31 17.30
N VAL A 45 2.14 -4.38 17.19
CA VAL A 45 2.36 -2.97 17.55
C VAL A 45 1.36 -2.55 18.61
N ASP A 46 1.84 -2.25 19.82
CA ASP A 46 0.99 -1.81 20.92
C ASP A 46 0.30 -0.48 20.60
N ASP A 47 -1.02 -0.54 20.37
CA ASP A 47 -1.89 0.60 20.08
C ASP A 47 -1.94 1.64 21.22
N ASN A 48 -1.47 1.30 22.42
CA ASN A 48 -1.39 2.21 23.56
C ASN A 48 -0.14 3.11 23.53
N LEU A 49 0.84 2.80 22.68
CA LEU A 49 2.00 3.65 22.49
C LEU A 49 1.56 4.98 21.87
N ASN A 50 2.37 6.03 22.10
CA ASN A 50 2.11 7.30 21.44
C ASN A 50 2.23 7.13 19.91
N THR A 51 1.45 7.91 19.17
CA THR A 51 1.35 7.84 17.70
C THR A 51 2.71 7.96 17.00
N GLU A 52 3.63 8.77 17.53
CA GLU A 52 4.96 8.93 16.95
C GLU A 52 5.79 7.65 17.08
N ARG A 53 5.73 7.00 18.24
CA ARG A 53 6.43 5.75 18.51
C ARG A 53 5.92 4.62 17.63
N ILE A 54 4.60 4.52 17.47
CA ILE A 54 3.98 3.54 16.55
C ILE A 54 4.49 3.73 15.12
N ARG A 55 4.50 4.97 14.63
CA ARG A 55 5.00 5.30 13.29
C ARG A 55 6.49 5.00 13.13
N GLN A 56 7.29 5.20 14.18
CA GLN A 56 8.71 4.82 14.18
C GLN A 56 8.89 3.31 14.07
N ILE A 57 8.14 2.52 14.85
CA ILE A 57 8.17 1.04 14.79
C ILE A 57 7.82 0.56 13.39
N ILE A 58 6.68 1.01 12.82
CA ILE A 58 6.26 0.66 11.45
C ILE A 58 7.39 0.95 10.45
N ARG A 59 8.01 2.13 10.54
CA ARG A 59 9.07 2.53 9.61
C ARG A 59 10.34 1.69 9.78
N ASP A 60 10.82 1.54 11.00
CA ASP A 60 12.17 1.03 11.27
C ASP A 60 12.22 -0.50 11.31
N ASP A 61 11.13 -1.15 11.71
CA ASP A 61 11.10 -2.61 11.90
C ASP A 61 10.48 -3.34 10.69
N TYR A 62 9.50 -2.71 10.02
CA TYR A 62 8.73 -3.37 8.95
C TYR A 62 9.04 -2.87 7.54
N LEU A 63 9.28 -1.56 7.39
CA LEU A 63 9.46 -0.94 6.06
C LEU A 63 10.93 -0.72 5.66
N LYS A 64 11.87 -0.83 6.60
CA LYS A 64 13.27 -0.41 6.43
C LYS A 64 13.97 -0.95 5.18
N ASP A 65 13.68 -2.18 4.80
CA ASP A 65 14.27 -2.83 3.63
C ASP A 65 13.25 -3.13 2.53
N SER A 66 11.99 -2.69 2.66
CA SER A 66 11.03 -2.82 1.57
C SER A 66 11.43 -1.93 0.41
N THR A 67 11.19 -2.40 -0.80
CA THR A 67 11.48 -1.67 -2.03
C THR A 67 10.22 -1.23 -2.76
N VAL A 68 9.10 -1.90 -2.49
CA VAL A 68 7.76 -1.59 -3.00
C VAL A 68 6.75 -1.81 -1.88
N THR A 69 5.78 -0.91 -1.76
CA THR A 69 4.60 -1.05 -0.91
C THR A 69 3.39 -1.31 -1.80
N VAL A 70 2.74 -2.46 -1.58
CA VAL A 70 1.47 -2.84 -2.20
C VAL A 70 0.35 -2.54 -1.21
N VAL A 71 -0.63 -1.74 -1.63
CA VAL A 71 -1.86 -1.48 -0.88
C VAL A 71 -2.98 -2.31 -1.51
N LEU A 72 -3.52 -3.27 -0.78
CA LEU A 72 -4.70 -4.01 -1.19
C LEU A 72 -5.95 -3.20 -0.84
N ILE A 73 -6.67 -2.73 -1.85
CA ILE A 73 -7.77 -1.78 -1.73
C ILE A 73 -9.10 -2.54 -1.74
N GLY A 74 -9.60 -2.90 -0.56
CA GLY A 74 -10.95 -3.40 -0.33
C GLY A 74 -11.96 -2.28 -0.02
N ALA A 75 -13.20 -2.66 0.31
CA ALA A 75 -14.31 -1.74 0.52
C ALA A 75 -14.06 -0.67 1.62
N GLU A 76 -13.30 -1.03 2.65
CA GLU A 76 -13.11 -0.21 3.85
C GLU A 76 -11.65 0.14 4.14
N THR A 77 -10.71 -0.26 3.28
CA THR A 77 -9.28 0.01 3.47
C THR A 77 -8.98 1.51 3.63
N TRP A 78 -9.72 2.36 2.91
CA TRP A 78 -9.60 3.82 2.99
C TRP A 78 -9.86 4.40 4.39
N LYS A 79 -10.53 3.63 5.26
CA LYS A 79 -10.88 4.05 6.61
C LYS A 79 -9.73 3.86 7.60
N ARG A 80 -8.68 3.11 7.27
CA ARG A 80 -7.72 2.63 8.27
C ARG A 80 -6.56 3.59 8.50
N LYS A 81 -6.36 3.96 9.78
CA LYS A 81 -5.24 4.82 10.22
C LYS A 81 -3.89 4.17 9.91
N TYR A 82 -3.79 2.85 10.11
CA TYR A 82 -2.56 2.09 9.87
C TYR A 82 -2.16 2.10 8.40
N VAL A 83 -3.11 1.87 7.48
CA VAL A 83 -2.86 1.99 6.04
C VAL A 83 -2.35 3.39 5.67
N ASP A 84 -2.95 4.46 6.20
CA ASP A 84 -2.45 5.82 5.99
C ASP A 84 -1.02 6.01 6.51
N TRP A 85 -0.71 5.51 7.71
CA TRP A 85 0.61 5.61 8.33
C TRP A 85 1.68 4.80 7.61
N GLU A 86 1.34 3.60 7.16
CA GLU A 86 2.20 2.71 6.38
C GLU A 86 2.55 3.34 5.03
N ILE A 87 1.57 3.90 4.31
CA ILE A 87 1.84 4.65 3.07
C ILE A 87 2.73 5.85 3.37
N ALA A 88 2.43 6.63 4.41
CA ALA A 88 3.21 7.82 4.79
C ALA A 88 4.68 7.50 5.10
N ALA A 89 4.91 6.38 5.79
CA ALA A 89 6.24 5.91 6.13
C ALA A 89 6.96 5.33 4.90
N SER A 90 6.24 4.56 4.06
CA SER A 90 6.80 3.91 2.86
C SER A 90 7.37 4.90 1.84
N ILE A 91 6.69 6.04 1.64
CA ILE A 91 7.08 7.05 0.65
C ILE A 91 8.05 8.09 1.20
N ARG A 92 8.41 8.01 2.49
CA ARG A 92 9.36 8.94 3.11
C ARG A 92 10.78 8.48 2.80
N ASP A 93 11.58 9.39 2.25
CA ASP A 93 12.98 9.15 1.93
C ASP A 93 13.86 9.57 3.11
N THR A 94 14.61 8.63 3.70
CA THR A 94 15.55 8.92 4.80
C THR A 94 16.86 8.18 4.55
N LYS A 95 17.95 8.65 5.20
CA LYS A 95 19.28 8.02 5.06
C LYS A 95 19.28 6.50 5.32
N ASN A 96 18.47 6.06 6.28
CA ASN A 96 18.45 4.66 6.73
C ASN A 96 17.29 3.85 6.15
N ASN A 97 16.23 4.53 5.69
CA ASN A 97 15.05 3.93 5.05
C ASN A 97 14.79 4.69 3.75
N PRO A 98 15.39 4.25 2.62
CA PRO A 98 15.07 4.79 1.31
C PRO A 98 13.60 4.55 0.99
N ARG A 99 12.97 5.47 0.27
CA ARG A 99 11.54 5.33 -0.07
C ARG A 99 11.26 4.07 -0.91
N SER A 100 10.10 3.46 -0.68
CA SER A 100 9.54 2.39 -1.50
C SER A 100 8.76 2.94 -2.68
N GLY A 101 8.65 2.16 -3.76
CA GLY A 101 7.62 2.37 -4.78
C GLY A 101 6.22 2.16 -4.19
N LEU A 102 5.19 2.73 -4.80
CA LEU A 102 3.81 2.61 -4.29
C LEU A 102 2.88 2.02 -5.37
N LEU A 103 2.18 0.95 -5.01
CA LEU A 103 1.28 0.20 -5.88
C LEU A 103 -0.04 -0.04 -5.14
N GLY A 104 -1.17 0.29 -5.75
CA GLY A 104 -2.49 -0.07 -5.27
C GLY A 104 -3.14 -1.15 -6.14
N ILE A 105 -3.74 -2.16 -5.51
CA ILE A 105 -4.45 -3.23 -6.20
C ILE A 105 -5.88 -3.30 -5.64
N PHE A 106 -6.88 -3.05 -6.48
CA PHE A 106 -8.29 -3.14 -6.11
C PHE A 106 -8.70 -4.58 -5.87
N LEU A 107 -9.09 -4.92 -4.65
CA LEU A 107 -9.61 -6.24 -4.29
C LEU A 107 -11.02 -6.44 -4.87
N PRO A 108 -11.47 -7.70 -5.04
CA PRO A 108 -12.84 -7.99 -5.45
C PRO A 108 -13.90 -7.46 -4.47
N THR A 109 -13.53 -7.20 -3.21
CA THR A 109 -14.40 -6.57 -2.20
C THR A 109 -14.65 -5.08 -2.48
N TYR A 110 -13.87 -4.44 -3.33
CA TYR A 110 -14.07 -3.05 -3.71
C TYR A 110 -15.01 -2.93 -4.93
N HIS A 111 -16.19 -2.36 -4.72
CA HIS A 111 -17.17 -2.15 -5.78
C HIS A 111 -16.71 -1.03 -6.74
N LEU A 112 -16.21 -1.42 -7.91
CA LEU A 112 -15.94 -0.50 -9.02
C LEU A 112 -17.28 -0.09 -9.65
N SER A 113 -17.55 1.22 -9.74
CA SER A 113 -18.86 1.75 -10.16
C SER A 113 -19.14 1.57 -11.67
N SER A 114 -18.14 1.24 -12.47
CA SER A 114 -18.24 0.84 -13.88
C SER A 114 -16.89 0.26 -14.35
N GLU A 115 -16.80 -0.22 -15.60
CA GLU A 115 -15.64 -0.98 -16.10
C GLU A 115 -14.26 -0.31 -15.92
N LYS A 116 -14.16 0.99 -15.62
CA LYS A 116 -12.87 1.68 -15.50
C LYS A 116 -12.71 2.70 -14.36
N ASN A 117 -13.77 3.11 -13.65
CA ASN A 117 -13.64 4.19 -12.67
C ASN A 117 -13.98 3.72 -11.25
N PHE A 118 -13.00 3.87 -10.36
CA PHE A 118 -13.18 3.80 -8.92
C PHE A 118 -13.67 5.17 -8.40
N ASN A 119 -14.26 5.21 -7.21
CA ASN A 119 -14.61 6.47 -6.57
C ASN A 119 -13.38 6.99 -5.79
N PRO A 120 -12.79 8.15 -6.15
CA PRO A 120 -11.61 8.70 -5.48
C PRO A 120 -11.75 8.83 -3.96
N HIS A 121 -12.97 9.05 -3.49
CA HIS A 121 -13.30 9.24 -2.09
C HIS A 121 -13.50 7.95 -1.29
N THR A 122 -13.23 6.79 -1.90
CA THR A 122 -13.37 5.48 -1.26
C THR A 122 -12.10 4.63 -1.38
N ILE A 123 -11.00 5.23 -1.82
CA ILE A 123 -9.65 4.65 -1.72
C ILE A 123 -8.82 5.43 -0.69
N PRO A 124 -7.73 4.87 -0.14
CA PRO A 124 -6.89 5.58 0.82
C PRO A 124 -6.47 6.97 0.29
N PRO A 125 -6.77 8.08 1.00
CA PRO A 125 -6.54 9.42 0.48
C PRO A 125 -5.09 9.71 0.09
N ARG A 126 -4.13 9.25 0.91
CA ARG A 126 -2.70 9.41 0.63
C ARG A 126 -2.26 8.64 -0.61
N LEU A 127 -2.83 7.45 -0.85
CA LEU A 127 -2.62 6.70 -2.10
C LEU A 127 -3.16 7.49 -3.30
N TYR A 128 -4.39 8.03 -3.18
CA TYR A 128 -4.98 8.85 -4.23
C TYR A 128 -4.14 10.09 -4.55
N TYR A 129 -3.59 10.77 -3.53
CA TYR A 129 -2.73 11.94 -3.74
C TYR A 129 -1.46 11.61 -4.55
N ASN A 130 -0.94 10.40 -4.39
CA ASN A 130 0.20 9.90 -5.17
C ASN A 130 -0.18 9.40 -6.58
N TRP A 131 -1.47 9.30 -6.89
CA TRP A 131 -1.98 8.83 -8.20
C TRP A 131 -2.67 9.92 -9.03
N LYS A 132 -3.30 10.91 -8.38
CA LYS A 132 -4.23 11.86 -9.02
C LYS A 132 -3.59 12.76 -10.06
N ASN A 133 -2.31 13.10 -9.90
CA ASN A 133 -1.61 13.97 -10.85
C ASN A 133 -1.03 13.13 -12.00
N GLU A 134 -1.63 13.22 -13.18
CA GLU A 134 -1.21 12.42 -14.35
C GLU A 134 0.24 12.66 -14.75
N ASN A 135 0.75 13.89 -14.55
CA ASN A 135 2.13 14.26 -14.86
C ASN A 135 3.12 13.81 -13.79
N GLN A 136 2.64 13.37 -12.62
CA GLN A 136 3.45 13.01 -11.45
C GLN A 136 2.85 11.81 -10.70
N ARG A 137 2.45 10.75 -11.43
CA ARG A 137 1.91 9.52 -10.83
C ARG A 137 3.00 8.70 -10.15
N PHE A 138 3.23 8.98 -8.87
CA PHE A 138 4.11 8.17 -8.04
C PHE A 138 3.53 6.77 -7.77
N ALA A 139 2.21 6.71 -7.55
CA ALA A 139 1.49 5.46 -7.34
C ALA A 139 0.86 4.96 -8.64
N GLN A 140 0.87 3.63 -8.81
CA GLN A 140 0.13 2.95 -9.87
C GLN A 140 -1.08 2.22 -9.27
N LEU A 141 -2.19 2.11 -10.00
CA LEU A 141 -3.40 1.43 -9.56
C LEU A 141 -3.82 0.38 -10.58
N TYR A 142 -4.08 -0.85 -10.12
CA TYR A 142 -4.49 -1.97 -10.96
C TYR A 142 -5.66 -2.73 -10.35
N LYS A 143 -6.41 -3.45 -11.19
CA LYS A 143 -7.45 -4.39 -10.71
C LYS A 143 -6.79 -5.64 -10.15
N TRP A 144 -7.48 -6.33 -9.25
CA TRP A 144 -7.05 -7.64 -8.74
C TRP A 144 -6.67 -8.58 -9.87
N SER A 145 -5.48 -9.17 -9.77
CA SER A 145 -5.01 -10.25 -10.62
C SER A 145 -4.07 -11.11 -9.79
N LEU A 146 -4.11 -12.42 -10.05
CA LEU A 146 -3.17 -13.38 -9.52
C LEU A 146 -2.23 -13.93 -10.61
N GLU A 147 -2.24 -13.30 -11.79
CA GLU A 147 -1.34 -13.65 -12.88
C GLU A 147 0.07 -13.10 -12.59
N PRO A 148 1.08 -13.96 -12.33
CA PRO A 148 2.38 -13.51 -11.85
C PRO A 148 3.09 -12.58 -12.83
N SER A 149 2.92 -12.83 -14.14
CA SER A 149 3.54 -12.02 -15.17
C SER A 149 3.01 -10.57 -15.20
N GLU A 150 1.77 -10.34 -14.77
CA GLU A 150 1.21 -8.99 -14.60
C GLU A 150 1.74 -8.35 -13.31
N VAL A 151 1.68 -9.08 -12.20
CA VAL A 151 2.09 -8.57 -10.88
C VAL A 151 3.57 -8.20 -10.85
N ILE A 152 4.45 -9.00 -11.47
CA ILE A 152 5.88 -8.67 -11.64
C ILE A 152 6.02 -7.32 -12.34
N LYS A 153 5.32 -7.09 -13.45
CA LYS A 153 5.41 -5.83 -14.21
C LYS A 153 4.95 -4.64 -13.38
N TRP A 154 3.92 -4.80 -12.56
CA TRP A 154 3.41 -3.73 -11.70
C TRP A 154 4.40 -3.38 -10.59
N ILE A 155 4.98 -4.40 -9.94
CA ILE A 155 5.99 -4.24 -8.89
C ILE A 155 7.25 -3.59 -9.48
N ASP A 156 7.74 -4.08 -10.62
CA ASP A 156 8.91 -3.52 -11.31
C ASP A 156 8.70 -2.06 -11.67
N ARG A 157 7.50 -1.71 -12.16
CA ARG A 157 7.15 -0.32 -12.47
C ARG A 157 7.20 0.55 -11.23
N ALA A 158 6.51 0.16 -10.15
CA ALA A 158 6.50 0.90 -8.90
C ALA A 158 7.93 1.07 -8.33
N PHE A 159 8.74 0.00 -8.36
CA PHE A 159 10.14 0.04 -7.95
C PHE A 159 10.95 1.07 -8.74
N ASN A 160 10.76 1.13 -10.05
CA ASN A 160 11.50 2.05 -10.91
C ASN A 160 11.04 3.51 -10.73
N ASP A 161 9.74 3.73 -10.53
CA ASP A 161 9.16 5.07 -10.38
C ASP A 161 9.59 5.76 -9.07
N ARG A 162 9.92 4.99 -8.02
CA ARG A 162 10.29 5.51 -6.69
C ARG A 162 11.46 6.51 -6.71
N ASN A 163 12.37 6.37 -7.66
CA ASN A 163 13.55 7.22 -7.82
C ASN A 163 13.37 8.31 -8.89
N LYS A 164 12.29 8.27 -9.67
CA LYS A 164 12.03 9.18 -10.79
C LYS A 164 11.00 10.24 -10.46
N ILE A 165 10.07 9.92 -9.57
CA ILE A 165 8.93 10.77 -9.23
C ILE A 165 9.02 11.14 -7.76
N ILE A 166 8.72 12.41 -7.44
CA ILE A 166 8.64 12.88 -6.06
C ILE A 166 7.25 12.54 -5.52
N PRO A 167 7.13 11.76 -4.43
CA PRO A 167 5.84 11.42 -3.85
C PRO A 167 5.19 12.63 -3.16
N ASP A 168 3.86 12.64 -3.12
CA ASP A 168 3.08 13.60 -2.36
C ASP A 168 2.72 13.00 -0.99
N ASN A 169 3.42 13.43 0.06
CA ASN A 169 3.13 13.04 1.44
C ASN A 169 2.41 14.15 2.25
N SER A 170 1.82 15.14 1.58
CA SER A 170 1.20 16.32 2.22
C SER A 170 -0.15 16.04 2.88
N TYR A 171 -0.82 14.94 2.55
CA TYR A 171 -2.11 14.59 3.14
C TYR A 171 -2.00 14.49 4.68
N PRO A 172 -2.89 15.11 5.47
CA PRO A 172 -2.82 15.04 6.93
C PRO A 172 -2.94 13.60 7.43
N SER A 173 -2.02 13.16 8.27
CA SER A 173 -2.08 11.79 8.80
C SER A 173 -3.31 11.57 9.66
N PHE A 174 -3.89 10.37 9.57
CA PHE A 174 -5.06 10.01 10.36
C PHE A 174 -4.67 9.96 11.84
N THR A 175 -5.60 10.37 12.71
CA THR A 175 -5.47 10.18 14.17
C THR A 175 -6.25 8.96 14.65
N LYS A 176 -7.31 8.59 13.93
CA LYS A 176 -8.20 7.46 14.20
C LYS A 176 -8.71 6.85 12.90
N ASN A 177 -9.25 5.64 12.97
CA ASN A 177 -9.98 5.07 11.85
C ASN A 177 -11.17 5.97 11.48
N ARG A 178 -11.43 6.11 10.19
CA ARG A 178 -12.56 6.89 9.66
C ARG A 178 -13.84 6.07 9.67
N ARG A 179 -14.96 6.75 9.50
CA ARG A 179 -16.31 6.19 9.38
C ARG A 179 -17.03 6.87 8.20
N GLY A 180 -18.20 6.36 7.82
CA GLY A 180 -18.99 6.87 6.71
C GLY A 180 -18.78 6.10 5.40
N GLU A 181 -19.40 6.60 4.33
CA GLU A 181 -19.43 5.95 3.02
C GLU A 181 -18.27 6.39 2.11
N ARG A 182 -17.74 7.59 2.34
CA ARG A 182 -16.62 8.17 1.59
C ARG A 182 -15.87 9.17 2.47
N TRP A 183 -14.61 9.48 2.12
CA TRP A 183 -13.89 10.56 2.78
C TRP A 183 -14.13 11.91 2.10
N GLU A 184 -14.15 12.96 2.90
CA GLU A 184 -14.30 14.35 2.45
C GLU A 184 -13.02 15.14 2.69
N TYR A 185 -12.85 16.25 1.97
CA TYR A 185 -11.81 17.20 2.28
C TYR A 185 -12.21 17.91 3.58
N ASN A 186 -11.34 17.84 4.59
CA ASN A 186 -11.48 18.65 5.80
C ASN A 186 -11.18 20.12 5.48
#